data_AF-A0A8C2K2V4-F1
#
_entry.id   AF-A0A8C2K2V4-F1
#
_cell.length_a   1.000
_cell.length_b   1.000
_cell.length_c   1.000
_cell.angle_alpha   90.00
_cell.angle_beta   90.00
_cell.angle_gamma   90.00
#
_symmetry.space_group_name_H-M   'P 1'
#
loop_
_entity.id
_entity.type
_entity.pdbx_description
1 polymer ?
#
loop_
_entity_poly.entity_id
_entity_poly.type
_entity_poly.pdbx_seq_one_letter_code
_entity_poly.pdbx_strand_id
1 'polypeptide(L)'
;GKRRNRSKRQKIENMQFIENCVGRSKTVILHFLIDPEKKSPAMHWRIRRAVREDTGRSSTQIKALTDADCSPITIRRHLREKGLKNRKRLQRPCLLPRYKLARLEFAREHQTWDTESFQRYWHDTEISLEMFSTGHSGGGSIMIWGAFSFNVIMELQVVQGGVNDDRIFIFG
;
A
#
# COMPACT_ATOMS: atom_id res chain seq x y z
N GLY A 1 38.34 35.71 31.93
CA GLY A 1 39.20 35.82 30.73
C GLY A 1 39.89 34.53 30.32
N LYS A 2 40.87 34.03 31.10
CA LYS A 2 41.82 32.98 30.69
C LYS A 2 41.23 31.59 30.32
N ARG A 3 40.26 31.06 31.10
CA ARG A 3 39.65 29.72 30.83
C ARG A 3 38.92 29.63 29.49
N ARG A 4 38.23 30.70 29.09
CA ARG A 4 37.41 30.75 27.86
C ARG A 4 38.29 30.74 26.59
N ASN A 5 39.48 31.33 26.65
CA ASN A 5 40.45 31.32 25.55
C ASN A 5 41.17 29.97 25.39
N ARG A 6 41.44 29.25 26.50
CA ARG A 6 42.03 27.90 26.47
C ARG A 6 41.12 26.89 25.77
N SER A 7 39.82 26.94 26.06
CA SER A 7 38.80 26.09 25.40
C SER A 7 38.70 26.36 23.90
N LYS A 8 38.77 27.63 23.47
CA LYS A 8 38.75 27.98 22.04
C LYS A 8 40.00 27.49 21.30
N ARG A 9 41.20 27.65 21.88
CA ARG A 9 42.45 27.13 21.31
C ARG A 9 42.42 25.61 21.17
N GLN A 10 42.00 24.89 22.21
CA GLN A 10 41.92 23.43 22.18
C GLN A 10 40.99 22.93 21.07
N LYS A 11 39.85 23.61 20.84
CA LYS A 11 38.92 23.25 19.74
C LYS A 11 39.54 23.45 18.36
N ILE A 12 40.35 24.50 18.19
CA ILE A 12 41.03 24.81 16.92
C ILE A 12 42.13 23.78 16.65
N GLU A 13 42.94 23.46 17.66
CA GLU A 13 44.01 22.45 17.60
C GLU A 13 43.45 21.06 17.29
N ASN A 14 42.37 20.64 17.97
CA ASN A 14 41.71 19.37 17.70
C ASN A 14 41.14 19.30 16.27
N MET A 15 40.61 20.40 15.73
CA MET A 15 40.09 20.45 14.36
C MET A 15 41.20 20.38 13.31
N GLN A 16 42.33 21.03 13.55
CA GLN A 16 43.53 20.95 12.70
C GLN A 16 44.17 19.56 12.74
N PHE A 17 44.16 18.91 13.90
CA PHE A 17 44.63 17.54 14.03
C PHE A 17 43.82 16.58 13.14
N ILE A 18 42.49 16.66 13.19
CA ILE A 18 41.61 15.82 12.36
C ILE A 18 41.79 16.12 10.87
N GLU A 19 41.94 17.40 10.49
CA GLU A 19 42.24 17.82 9.12
C GLU A 19 43.49 17.14 8.57
N ASN A 20 44.57 17.12 9.35
CA ASN A 20 45.83 16.49 8.97
C ASN A 20 45.74 14.96 8.91
N CYS A 21 44.98 14.33 9.81
CA CYS A 21 44.81 12.87 9.81
C CYS A 21 43.94 12.37 8.65
N VAL A 22 42.88 13.11 8.30
CA VAL A 22 41.87 12.67 7.33
C VAL A 22 42.12 13.24 5.93
N GLY A 23 42.95 14.28 5.80
CA GLY A 23 43.26 14.93 4.53
C GLY A 23 42.05 15.64 3.90
N ARG A 24 41.14 16.15 4.73
CA ARG A 24 39.89 16.81 4.30
C ARG A 24 39.77 18.20 4.92
N SER A 25 39.12 19.13 4.22
CA SER A 25 38.99 20.50 4.69
C SER A 25 38.18 20.60 5.99
N LYS A 26 38.51 21.59 6.83
CA LYS A 26 37.80 21.88 8.09
C LYS A 26 36.27 21.95 7.91
N THR A 27 35.80 22.52 6.81
CA THR A 27 34.37 22.65 6.49
C THR A 27 33.70 21.30 6.29
N VAL A 28 34.34 20.36 5.58
CA VAL A 28 33.83 19.01 5.35
C VAL A 28 33.79 18.22 6.66
N ILE A 29 34.85 18.32 7.47
CA ILE A 29 34.93 17.69 8.79
C ILE A 29 33.84 18.23 9.72
N LEU A 30 33.66 19.55 9.74
CA LEU A 30 32.63 20.20 10.54
C LEU A 30 31.24 19.75 10.12
N HIS A 31 30.94 19.73 8.82
CA HIS A 31 29.67 19.22 8.30
C HIS A 31 29.43 17.75 8.66
N PHE A 32 30.47 16.93 8.61
CA PHE A 32 30.39 15.52 8.99
C PHE A 32 30.17 15.33 10.50
N LEU A 33 30.82 16.13 11.35
CA LEU A 33 30.62 16.07 12.81
C LEU A 33 29.26 16.62 13.25
N ILE A 34 28.70 17.59 12.50
CA ILE A 34 27.37 18.14 12.76
C ILE A 34 26.30 17.10 12.47
N ASP A 35 26.40 16.38 11.34
CA ASP A 35 25.45 15.34 10.97
C ASP A 35 26.16 14.12 10.34
N PRO A 36 26.81 13.26 11.15
CA PRO A 36 27.52 12.09 10.64
C PRO A 36 26.54 11.07 10.01
N GLU A 37 25.27 11.12 10.43
CA GLU A 37 24.20 10.26 9.94
C GLU A 37 23.45 10.82 8.71
N LYS A 38 23.86 11.98 8.15
CA LYS A 38 23.16 12.54 6.98
C LYS A 38 23.33 11.59 5.80
N LYS A 39 22.27 10.83 5.53
CA LYS A 39 22.21 9.83 4.47
C LYS A 39 22.72 10.41 3.16
N SER A 40 23.70 9.75 2.57
CA SER A 40 24.22 10.12 1.25
C SER A 40 23.05 10.29 0.26
N PRO A 41 22.98 11.38 -0.50
CA PRO A 41 21.97 11.58 -1.55
C PRO A 41 21.85 10.37 -2.50
N ALA A 42 22.96 9.68 -2.75
CA ALA A 42 23.00 8.45 -3.55
C ALA A 42 22.22 7.29 -2.88
N MET A 43 22.43 7.06 -1.58
CA MET A 43 21.68 6.04 -0.83
C MET A 43 20.17 6.35 -0.81
N HIS A 44 19.83 7.62 -0.61
CA HIS A 44 18.43 8.07 -0.67
C HIS A 44 17.78 7.77 -2.02
N TRP A 45 18.50 8.01 -3.13
CA TRP A 45 18.04 7.70 -4.46
C TRP A 45 17.87 6.18 -4.68
N ARG A 46 18.84 5.35 -4.26
CA ARG A 46 18.77 3.89 -4.36
C ARG A 46 17.54 3.33 -3.65
N ILE A 47 17.27 3.79 -2.42
CA ILE A 47 16.08 3.39 -1.65
C ILE A 47 14.79 3.80 -2.38
N ARG A 48 14.70 5.03 -2.88
CA ARG A 48 13.50 5.50 -3.61
C ARG A 48 13.29 4.73 -4.91
N ARG A 49 14.36 4.42 -5.65
CA ARG A 49 14.27 3.64 -6.89
C ARG A 49 13.75 2.23 -6.62
N ALA A 50 14.31 1.54 -5.62
CA ALA A 50 13.90 0.19 -5.24
C ALA A 50 12.40 0.11 -4.86
N VAL A 51 11.86 1.14 -4.20
CA VAL A 51 10.43 1.20 -3.84
C VAL A 51 9.53 1.48 -5.06
N ARG A 52 9.99 2.27 -6.04
CA ARG A 52 9.22 2.56 -7.25
C ARG A 52 9.12 1.36 -8.17
N GLU A 53 10.19 0.57 -8.28
CA GLU A 53 10.21 -0.67 -9.06
C GLU A 53 9.26 -1.73 -8.48
N ASP A 54 9.16 -1.83 -7.15
CA ASP A 54 8.23 -2.74 -6.49
C ASP A 54 7.81 -2.22 -5.11
N THR A 55 6.53 -1.81 -5.03
CA THR A 55 5.91 -1.26 -3.82
C THR A 55 5.65 -2.31 -2.73
N GLY A 56 5.79 -3.60 -3.04
CA GLY A 56 5.62 -4.71 -2.08
C GLY A 56 6.86 -5.02 -1.25
N ARG A 57 8.02 -4.42 -1.56
CA ARG A 57 9.29 -4.77 -0.90
C ARG A 57 9.32 -4.38 0.57
N SER A 58 9.79 -5.30 1.40
CA SER A 58 10.08 -5.05 2.81
C SER A 58 11.36 -4.23 3.00
N SER A 59 11.50 -3.58 4.16
CA SER A 59 12.72 -2.85 4.51
C SER A 59 13.99 -3.71 4.47
N THR A 60 13.89 -5.00 4.78
CA THR A 60 15.01 -5.95 4.74
C THR A 60 15.43 -6.25 3.29
N GLN A 61 14.46 -6.46 2.40
CA GLN A 61 14.72 -6.66 0.98
C GLN A 61 15.31 -5.39 0.34
N ILE A 62 14.80 -4.21 0.71
CA ILE A 62 15.37 -2.94 0.25
C ILE A 62 16.82 -2.80 0.70
N LYS A 63 17.15 -3.15 1.96
CA LYS A 63 18.53 -3.15 2.45
C LYS A 63 19.42 -4.05 1.59
N ALA A 64 19.02 -5.30 1.36
CA ALA A 64 19.80 -6.25 0.58
C ALA A 64 20.03 -5.79 -0.87
N LEU A 65 19.00 -5.23 -1.51
CA LEU A 65 19.08 -4.74 -2.90
C LEU A 65 19.92 -3.47 -3.04
N THR A 66 19.85 -2.58 -2.05
CA THR A 66 20.51 -1.28 -2.09
C THR A 66 21.89 -1.29 -1.44
N ASP A 67 22.33 -2.43 -0.91
CA ASP A 67 23.55 -2.59 -0.11
C ASP A 67 23.75 -1.40 0.85
N ALA A 68 22.65 -1.00 1.50
CA ALA A 68 22.66 0.16 2.37
C ALA A 68 23.34 -0.21 3.68
N ASP A 69 24.31 0.61 4.11
CA ASP A 69 25.02 0.48 5.39
C ASP A 69 24.11 0.65 6.62
N CYS A 70 22.85 1.03 6.42
CA CYS A 70 21.91 1.32 7.48
C CYS A 70 21.02 0.11 7.84
N SER A 71 20.39 0.16 9.02
CA SER A 71 19.47 -0.91 9.44
C SER A 71 18.14 -0.86 8.67
N PRO A 72 17.40 -1.98 8.54
CA PRO A 72 16.04 -1.97 7.98
C PRO A 72 15.09 -1.02 8.73
N ILE A 73 15.29 -0.81 10.03
CA ILE A 73 14.53 0.15 10.85
C ILE A 73 14.80 1.58 10.37
N THR A 74 16.06 1.91 10.08
CA THR A 74 16.48 3.21 9.55
C THR A 74 15.89 3.47 8.16
N ILE A 75 15.75 2.43 7.33
CA ILE A 75 15.01 2.50 6.05
C ILE A 75 13.52 2.76 6.30
N ARG A 76 12.88 2.02 7.23
CA ARG A 76 11.47 2.22 7.56
C ARG A 76 11.18 3.63 8.11
N ARG A 77 12.07 4.18 8.95
CA ARG A 77 11.95 5.57 9.46
C ARG A 77 11.97 6.56 8.31
N HIS A 78 12.92 6.37 7.40
CA HIS A 78 13.08 7.21 6.22
C HIS A 78 11.89 7.20 5.27
N LEU A 79 11.34 6.01 5.01
CA LEU A 79 10.15 5.87 4.18
C LEU A 79 8.96 6.60 4.83
N ARG A 80 8.82 6.51 6.16
CA ARG A 80 7.80 7.25 6.92
C ARG A 80 8.00 8.76 6.86
N GLU A 81 9.22 9.26 7.03
CA GLU A 81 9.58 10.68 6.87
C GLU A 81 9.21 11.21 5.47
N LYS A 82 9.24 10.35 4.45
CA LYS A 82 8.84 10.66 3.07
C LYS A 82 7.38 10.39 2.75
N GLY A 83 6.56 10.06 3.75
CA GLY A 83 5.12 9.81 3.59
C GLY A 83 4.75 8.43 3.02
N LEU A 84 5.73 7.56 2.78
CA LEU A 84 5.52 6.20 2.28
C LEU A 84 5.19 5.27 3.44
N LYS A 85 3.88 5.03 3.63
CA LYS A 85 3.34 4.16 4.68
C LYS A 85 2.96 2.80 4.12
N ASN A 86 3.20 1.74 4.88
CA ASN A 86 2.73 0.41 4.52
C ASN A 86 1.20 0.36 4.66
N ARG A 87 0.51 -0.10 3.62
CA ARG A 87 -0.93 -0.39 3.63
C ARG A 87 -1.11 -1.83 3.18
N LYS A 88 -1.99 -2.57 3.87
CA LYS A 88 -2.41 -3.90 3.41
C LYS A 88 -3.05 -3.75 2.03
N ARG A 89 -2.69 -4.65 1.11
CA ARG A 89 -3.33 -4.71 -0.21
C ARG A 89 -4.79 -5.13 0.01
N LEU A 90 -5.70 -4.44 -0.66
CA LEU A 90 -7.10 -4.86 -0.70
C LEU A 90 -7.17 -6.21 -1.42
N GLN A 91 -7.93 -7.15 -0.85
CA GLN A 91 -8.25 -8.38 -1.56
C GLN A 91 -9.07 -8.01 -2.79
N ARG A 92 -8.66 -8.52 -3.95
CA ARG A 92 -9.33 -8.30 -5.22
C ARG A 92 -9.41 -9.64 -5.94
N PRO A 93 -10.55 -9.97 -6.56
CA PRO A 93 -10.65 -11.18 -7.37
C PRO A 93 -9.61 -11.13 -8.49
N CYS A 94 -8.92 -12.25 -8.71
CA CYS A 94 -7.94 -12.37 -9.79
C CYS A 94 -8.68 -12.46 -11.13
N LEU A 95 -8.78 -11.34 -11.86
CA LEU A 95 -9.43 -11.31 -13.16
C LEU A 95 -8.50 -11.80 -14.27
N LEU A 96 -8.92 -12.87 -14.95
CA LEU A 96 -8.27 -13.29 -16.19
C LEU A 96 -8.40 -12.20 -17.29
N PRO A 97 -7.46 -12.12 -18.25
CA PRO A 97 -7.48 -11.13 -19.32
C PRO A 97 -8.83 -11.05 -20.06
N ARG A 98 -9.45 -12.20 -20.36
CA ARG A 98 -10.78 -12.27 -21.01
C ARG A 98 -11.86 -11.53 -20.21
N TYR A 99 -11.85 -11.64 -18.88
CA TYR A 99 -12.83 -10.98 -18.02
C TYR A 99 -12.54 -9.49 -17.85
N LYS A 100 -11.28 -9.06 -17.97
CA LYS A 100 -10.93 -7.63 -18.02
C LYS A 100 -11.47 -6.99 -19.29
N LEU A 101 -11.34 -7.67 -20.42
CA LEU A 101 -11.85 -7.20 -21.71
C LEU A 101 -13.37 -7.13 -21.70
N ALA A 102 -14.06 -8.21 -21.31
CA ALA A 102 -15.52 -8.23 -21.23
C ALA A 102 -16.08 -7.13 -20.32
N ARG A 103 -15.46 -6.89 -19.15
CA ARG A 103 -15.85 -5.79 -18.26
C ARG A 103 -15.61 -4.41 -18.88
N LEU A 104 -14.55 -4.26 -19.68
CA LEU A 104 -14.24 -3.00 -20.36
C LEU A 104 -15.20 -2.73 -21.53
N GLU A 105 -15.52 -3.75 -22.33
CA GLU A 105 -16.48 -3.67 -23.43
C GLU A 105 -17.87 -3.30 -22.89
N PHE A 106 -18.34 -4.03 -21.87
CA PHE A 106 -19.58 -3.71 -21.18
C PHE A 106 -19.62 -2.25 -20.69
N ALA A 107 -18.57 -1.81 -19.99
CA ALA A 107 -18.50 -0.44 -19.48
C ALA A 107 -18.50 0.63 -20.59
N ARG A 108 -17.95 0.33 -21.76
CA ARG A 108 -17.96 1.24 -22.92
C ARG A 108 -19.33 1.30 -23.57
N GLU A 109 -19.94 0.15 -23.83
CA GLU A 109 -21.28 0.06 -24.43
C GLU A 109 -22.33 0.77 -23.57
N HIS A 110 -22.15 0.73 -22.25
CA HIS A 110 -23.09 1.22 -21.26
C HIS A 110 -22.66 2.57 -20.64
N GLN A 111 -21.63 3.21 -21.20
CA GLN A 111 -21.05 4.45 -20.66
C GLN A 111 -22.04 5.62 -20.70
N THR A 112 -22.92 5.65 -21.71
CA THR A 112 -23.89 6.72 -21.95
C THR A 112 -25.27 6.41 -21.38
N TRP A 113 -25.40 5.36 -20.57
CA TRP A 113 -26.67 5.05 -19.93
C TRP A 113 -27.13 6.19 -19.04
N ASP A 114 -28.39 6.55 -19.21
CA ASP A 114 -29.10 7.50 -18.37
C ASP A 114 -29.74 6.78 -17.19
N THR A 115 -30.28 7.55 -16.25
CA THR A 115 -30.88 7.03 -15.02
C THR A 115 -32.01 6.04 -15.31
N GLU A 116 -32.79 6.24 -16.38
CA GLU A 116 -33.87 5.32 -16.77
C GLU A 116 -33.32 3.99 -17.32
N SER A 117 -32.27 4.03 -18.14
CA SER A 117 -31.59 2.82 -18.63
C SER A 117 -31.01 2.00 -17.47
N PHE A 118 -30.42 2.67 -16.47
CA PHE A 118 -29.95 2.00 -15.26
C PHE A 118 -31.08 1.41 -14.40
N GLN A 119 -32.27 2.04 -14.37
CA GLN A 119 -33.43 1.52 -13.64
C GLN A 119 -34.04 0.28 -14.29
N ARG A 120 -33.95 0.15 -15.61
CA ARG A 120 -34.42 -1.04 -16.35
C ARG A 120 -33.40 -2.18 -16.32
N TYR A 121 -32.13 -1.88 -16.04
CA TYR A 121 -31.08 -2.88 -15.95
C TYR A 121 -31.08 -3.58 -14.60
N TRP A 122 -31.34 -4.88 -14.63
CA TRP A 122 -31.20 -5.77 -13.49
C TRP A 122 -29.99 -6.68 -13.72
N HIS A 123 -29.04 -6.65 -12.79
CA HIS A 123 -28.00 -7.67 -12.71
C HIS A 123 -28.42 -8.63 -11.60
N ASP A 124 -28.61 -9.90 -11.92
CA ASP A 124 -28.75 -10.95 -10.90
C ASP A 124 -27.45 -10.98 -10.11
N THR A 125 -27.48 -10.36 -8.94
CA THR A 125 -26.41 -10.54 -7.97
C THR A 125 -26.88 -11.66 -7.07
N GLU A 126 -26.56 -12.91 -7.45
CA GLU A 126 -26.31 -13.91 -6.42
C GLU A 126 -25.16 -13.37 -5.57
N ILE A 127 -25.50 -12.58 -4.56
CA ILE A 127 -24.64 -12.41 -3.42
C ILE A 127 -24.85 -13.70 -2.65
N SER A 128 -24.14 -14.77 -3.04
CA SER A 128 -23.82 -15.81 -2.07
C SER A 128 -23.09 -15.08 -0.96
N LEU A 129 -23.83 -14.68 0.08
CA LEU A 129 -23.30 -14.00 1.24
C LEU A 129 -22.52 -15.06 2.05
N GLU A 130 -21.48 -15.63 1.44
CA GLU A 130 -20.37 -16.23 2.16
C GLU A 130 -19.58 -15.07 2.80
N MET A 131 -20.22 -14.39 3.76
CA MET A 131 -19.48 -13.91 4.90
C MET A 131 -18.94 -15.16 5.60
N PHE A 132 -17.75 -15.61 5.18
CA PHE A 132 -16.93 -16.46 6.02
C PHE A 132 -16.60 -15.65 7.27
N SER A 133 -17.47 -15.70 8.29
CA SER A 133 -16.95 -15.72 9.64
C SER A 133 -15.94 -16.86 9.69
N THR A 134 -14.73 -16.62 10.20
CA THR A 134 -13.68 -17.64 10.28
C THR A 134 -13.99 -18.67 11.37
N GLY A 135 -15.21 -19.21 11.37
CA GLY A 135 -15.70 -20.24 12.27
C GLY A 135 -16.33 -21.36 11.45
N HIS A 136 -15.56 -22.44 11.26
CA HIS A 136 -15.94 -23.76 10.74
C HIS A 136 -16.91 -23.82 9.56
N SER A 137 -16.38 -24.23 8.40
CA SER A 137 -17.09 -24.70 7.21
C SER A 137 -17.97 -25.96 7.41
N GLY A 138 -18.35 -26.27 8.66
CA GLY A 138 -19.25 -27.36 9.04
C GLY A 138 -20.47 -26.91 9.88
N GLY A 139 -20.58 -25.62 10.21
CA GLY A 139 -21.81 -25.05 10.77
C GLY A 139 -22.69 -24.58 9.61
N GLY A 140 -23.84 -25.22 9.40
CA GLY A 140 -24.69 -25.00 8.22
C GLY A 140 -24.91 -23.54 7.82
N SER A 141 -25.02 -23.30 6.52
CA SER A 141 -25.26 -21.99 5.91
C SER A 141 -26.71 -21.83 5.47
N ILE A 142 -27.26 -20.62 5.58
CA ILE A 142 -28.55 -20.24 5.01
C ILE A 142 -28.31 -19.45 3.72
N MET A 143 -29.04 -19.78 2.64
CA MET A 143 -29.03 -19.01 1.40
C MET A 143 -30.25 -18.08 1.38
N ILE A 144 -30.03 -16.81 1.05
CA ILE A 144 -31.10 -15.81 0.97
C ILE A 144 -31.05 -15.19 -0.41
N TRP A 145 -32.22 -15.06 -1.03
CA TRP A 145 -32.44 -14.36 -2.28
C TRP A 145 -33.18 -13.04 -2.03
N GLY A 146 -32.83 -12.02 -2.78
CA GLY A 146 -33.50 -10.74 -2.75
C GLY A 146 -33.06 -9.89 -3.92
N ALA A 147 -33.86 -8.88 -4.21
CA ALA A 147 -33.52 -7.89 -5.21
C ALA A 147 -33.92 -6.49 -4.71
N PHE A 148 -33.21 -5.49 -5.22
CA PHE A 148 -33.42 -4.10 -4.85
C PHE A 148 -33.20 -3.21 -6.08
N SER A 149 -33.99 -2.15 -6.17
CA SER A 149 -33.76 -1.03 -7.08
C SER A 149 -33.33 0.20 -6.29
N PHE A 150 -33.02 1.28 -7.00
CA PHE A 150 -32.72 2.58 -6.39
C PHE A 150 -33.81 3.07 -5.41
N ASN A 151 -35.09 2.71 -5.64
CA ASN A 151 -36.22 3.21 -4.88
C ASN A 151 -36.99 2.14 -4.07
N VAL A 152 -36.72 0.85 -4.30
CA VAL A 152 -37.50 -0.26 -3.71
C VAL A 152 -36.57 -1.38 -3.27
N ILE A 153 -36.80 -1.92 -2.08
CA ILE A 153 -36.19 -3.15 -1.60
C ILE A 153 -37.30 -4.21 -1.62
N MET A 154 -37.08 -5.35 -2.29
CA MET A 154 -38.04 -6.45 -2.31
C MET A 154 -37.86 -7.36 -1.09
N GLU A 155 -38.88 -8.18 -0.81
CA GLU A 155 -38.85 -9.13 0.30
C GLU A 155 -37.74 -10.19 0.11
N LEU A 156 -36.99 -10.45 1.18
CA LEU A 156 -35.93 -11.47 1.19
C LEU A 156 -36.55 -12.86 1.34
N GLN A 157 -36.17 -13.78 0.46
CA GLN A 157 -36.64 -15.16 0.46
C GLN A 157 -35.52 -16.11 0.89
N VAL A 158 -35.80 -17.01 1.84
CA VAL A 158 -34.85 -18.04 2.26
C VAL A 158 -34.91 -19.20 1.28
N VAL A 159 -33.78 -19.54 0.64
CA VAL A 159 -33.68 -20.68 -0.27
C VAL A 159 -33.07 -21.89 0.43
N GLN A 160 -33.80 -23.00 0.36
CA GLN A 160 -33.41 -24.28 0.93
C GLN A 160 -32.71 -25.14 -0.13
N GLY A 161 -31.40 -25.35 0.04
CA GLY A 161 -30.57 -26.17 -0.86
C GLY A 161 -29.91 -25.37 -2.00
N GLY A 162 -29.28 -26.08 -2.94
CA GLY A 162 -28.67 -25.47 -4.12
C GLY A 162 -29.70 -24.89 -5.08
N VAL A 163 -29.33 -23.83 -5.79
CA VAL A 163 -30.18 -23.18 -6.79
C VAL A 163 -29.98 -23.92 -8.11
N ASN A 164 -31.05 -24.56 -8.57
CA ASN A 164 -31.16 -25.14 -9.90
C ASN A 164 -32.13 -24.27 -10.71
N ASP A 165 -32.04 -24.32 -12.04
CA ASP A 165 -32.83 -23.49 -12.97
C ASP A 165 -34.34 -23.48 -12.65
N ASP A 166 -34.90 -24.60 -12.18
CA ASP A 166 -36.32 -24.76 -11.84
C ASP A 166 -36.77 -23.99 -10.58
N ARG A 167 -35.83 -23.39 -9.83
CA ARG A 167 -36.10 -22.67 -8.57
C ARG A 167 -35.86 -21.17 -8.66
N ILE A 168 -35.54 -20.66 -9.85
CA ILE A 168 -35.44 -19.22 -10.10
C ILE A 168 -36.87 -18.68 -10.28
N PHE A 169 -37.48 -18.21 -9.19
CA PHE A 169 -38.74 -17.49 -9.26
C PHE A 169 -38.49 -16.08 -9.83
N ILE A 170 -38.67 -15.91 -11.13
CA ILE A 170 -38.79 -14.59 -11.75
C ILE A 170 -40.15 -14.04 -11.35
N PHE A 171 -40.20 -13.20 -10.32
CA PHE A 171 -41.37 -12.38 -10.04
C PHE A 171 -41.47 -11.34 -11.18
N GLY A 172 -42.41 -11.58 -12.10
CA GLY A 172 -42.80 -10.64 -13.15
C GLY A 172 -43.78 -9.58 -12.67
#